data_AF-A0A2V7XVY7-F1
#
_entry.id   AF-A0A2V7XVY7-F1
#
_cell.length_a   1.000
_cell.length_b   1.000
_cell.length_c   1.000
_cell.angle_alpha   90.00
_cell.angle_beta   90.00
_cell.angle_gamma   90.00
#
_symmetry.space_group_name_H-M   'P 1'
#
loop_
_entity.id
_entity.type
_entity.pdbx_description
1 polymer ?
#
loop_
_entity_poly.entity_id
_entity_poly.type
_entity_poly.pdbx_seq_one_letter_code
_entity_poly.pdbx_strand_id
1 'polypeptide(L)'
;SPRLWDHVRFLADRGSMWLRRDDHLVFHGCVPVDEEGRFLSFEVDGRPRAGLELFDALEAAVVRALDARAPADLDLMWYLWNGPLSPLFGKDRITTLERDLIADPATHEEAKNPYFRLIHEAPFCERVLREFGCDPERGLIVNGHVPVKIDQGESPLKRSGKAITIDGAFSQAYGDHGYTLVLDAEGTFLGRHHHFESVEAAVRDGVDIIPTTAVVRQWDRPRRVADTERGAEIRAEIALLERLVMAYRTHALREASVPPR
;
A
#
# COMPACT_ATOMS: atom_id res chain seq x y z
N SER A 1 13.42 19.37 -14.13
CA SER A 1 13.15 20.26 -12.99
C SER A 1 13.83 19.69 -11.74
N PRO A 2 14.75 20.42 -11.08
CA PRO A 2 15.38 19.96 -9.83
C PRO A 2 14.35 19.62 -8.74
N ARG A 3 13.31 20.45 -8.59
CA ARG A 3 12.22 20.21 -7.64
C ARG A 3 11.45 18.91 -7.88
N LEU A 4 11.23 18.54 -9.13
CA LEU A 4 10.61 17.25 -9.47
C LEU A 4 11.51 16.09 -9.02
N TRP A 5 12.83 16.21 -9.23
CA TRP A 5 13.79 15.21 -8.76
C TRP A 5 13.81 15.10 -7.25
N ASP A 6 13.72 16.20 -6.51
CA ASP A 6 13.65 16.18 -5.05
C ASP A 6 12.38 15.48 -4.56
N HIS A 7 11.23 15.74 -5.19
CA HIS A 7 9.98 15.05 -4.85
C HIS A 7 10.06 13.54 -5.15
N VAL A 8 10.59 13.15 -6.32
CA VAL A 8 10.72 11.74 -6.71
C VAL A 8 11.69 11.01 -5.78
N ARG A 9 12.82 11.64 -5.42
CA ARG A 9 13.76 11.09 -4.43
C ARG A 9 13.12 10.92 -3.07
N PHE A 10 12.37 11.92 -2.60
CA PHE A 10 11.64 11.80 -1.34
C PHE A 10 10.70 10.59 -1.34
N LEU A 11 9.97 10.36 -2.44
CA LEU A 11 9.09 9.20 -2.58
C LEU A 11 9.88 7.88 -2.62
N ALA A 12 11.04 7.83 -3.26
CA ALA A 12 11.88 6.64 -3.29
C ALA A 12 12.51 6.34 -1.91
N ASP A 13 12.93 7.37 -1.18
CA ASP A 13 13.59 7.23 0.13
C ASP A 13 12.61 6.88 1.26
N ARG A 14 11.35 7.32 1.15
CA ARG A 14 10.35 7.24 2.22
C ARG A 14 9.13 6.40 1.86
N GLY A 15 8.87 6.21 0.58
CA GLY A 15 7.79 5.37 0.08
C GLY A 15 8.20 3.91 0.07
N SER A 16 7.21 3.06 -0.16
CA SER A 16 7.42 1.63 -0.36
C SER A 16 6.31 1.06 -1.22
N MET A 17 6.59 -0.04 -1.93
CA MET A 17 5.59 -0.76 -2.73
C MET A 17 4.53 -1.44 -1.85
N TRP A 18 4.87 -1.73 -0.59
CA TRP A 18 3.95 -2.26 0.42
C TRP A 18 4.40 -1.85 1.82
N LEU A 19 3.49 -1.81 2.78
CA LEU A 19 3.82 -1.47 4.16
C LEU A 19 3.01 -2.33 5.11
N ARG A 20 3.68 -2.96 6.07
CA ARG A 20 3.01 -3.47 7.27
C ARG A 20 2.94 -2.35 8.32
N ARG A 21 1.74 -2.08 8.84
CA ARG A 21 1.53 -1.13 9.93
C ARG A 21 0.47 -1.64 10.90
N ASP A 22 0.87 -1.89 12.13
CA ASP A 22 0.02 -2.45 13.18
C ASP A 22 -0.75 -3.72 12.73
N ASP A 23 -0.01 -4.68 12.17
CA ASP A 23 -0.54 -5.90 11.51
C ASP A 23 -1.39 -5.67 10.25
N HIS A 24 -1.68 -4.43 9.84
CA HIS A 24 -2.34 -4.14 8.58
C HIS A 24 -1.37 -4.11 7.41
N LEU A 25 -1.78 -4.67 6.27
CA LEU A 25 -1.04 -4.69 5.02
C LEU A 25 -1.53 -3.56 4.13
N VAL A 26 -0.66 -2.63 3.76
CA VAL A 26 -0.98 -1.48 2.90
C VAL A 26 -0.24 -1.60 1.58
N PHE A 27 -0.93 -1.45 0.45
CA PHE A 27 -0.32 -1.32 -0.87
C PHE A 27 -1.23 -0.53 -1.82
N HIS A 28 -0.74 -0.13 -2.99
CA HIS A 28 -1.50 0.75 -3.88
C HIS A 28 -2.73 0.08 -4.52
N GLY A 29 -2.53 -0.95 -5.35
CA GLY A 29 -3.59 -1.50 -6.20
C GLY A 29 -4.00 -2.91 -5.81
N CYS A 30 -3.22 -3.90 -6.23
CA CYS A 30 -3.58 -5.32 -6.10
C CYS A 30 -2.35 -6.21 -5.92
N VAL A 31 -2.60 -7.48 -5.56
CA VAL A 31 -1.60 -8.55 -5.66
C VAL A 31 -1.90 -9.37 -6.92
N PRO A 32 -0.94 -9.61 -7.83
CA PRO A 32 -1.17 -10.42 -9.03
C PRO A 32 -1.53 -11.86 -8.69
N VAL A 33 -2.73 -12.29 -9.09
CA VAL A 33 -3.24 -13.64 -8.83
C VAL A 33 -4.03 -14.21 -10.00
N ASP A 34 -4.13 -15.53 -10.06
CA ASP A 34 -5.03 -16.24 -10.98
C ASP A 34 -6.48 -16.31 -10.43
N GLU A 35 -7.37 -16.96 -11.19
CA GLU A 35 -8.80 -17.09 -10.85
C GLU A 35 -9.05 -17.87 -9.54
N GLU A 36 -8.11 -18.74 -9.16
CA GLU A 36 -8.13 -19.51 -7.91
C GLU A 36 -7.49 -18.74 -6.73
N GLY A 37 -6.89 -17.58 -7.01
CA GLY A 37 -6.22 -16.74 -6.04
C GLY A 37 -4.84 -17.28 -5.63
N ARG A 38 -4.14 -17.97 -6.53
CA ARG A 38 -2.71 -18.29 -6.39
C ARG A 38 -1.89 -17.14 -6.95
N PHE A 39 -0.76 -16.83 -6.32
CA PHE A 39 0.11 -15.74 -6.75
C PHE A 39 0.71 -16.03 -8.12
N LEU A 40 0.54 -15.08 -9.04
CA LEU A 40 1.16 -15.16 -10.35
C LEU A 40 2.62 -14.72 -10.25
N SER A 41 3.48 -15.43 -10.98
CA SER A 41 4.90 -15.08 -11.08
C SER A 41 5.13 -14.05 -12.18
N PHE A 42 6.04 -13.12 -11.93
CA PHE A 42 6.59 -12.19 -12.91
C PHE A 42 8.12 -12.20 -12.82
N GLU A 43 8.80 -12.05 -13.96
CA GLU A 43 10.27 -12.09 -14.00
C GLU A 43 10.85 -10.71 -13.67
N VAL A 44 11.67 -10.64 -12.62
CA VAL A 44 12.45 -9.44 -12.27
C VAL A 44 13.91 -9.87 -12.10
N ASP A 45 14.82 -9.17 -12.77
CA ASP A 45 16.26 -9.48 -12.77
C ASP A 45 16.58 -10.94 -13.19
N GLY A 46 15.84 -11.46 -14.19
CA GLY A 46 16.02 -12.82 -14.72
C GLY A 46 15.56 -13.93 -13.79
N ARG A 47 14.78 -13.60 -12.75
CA ARG A 47 14.25 -14.57 -11.78
C ARG A 47 12.74 -14.44 -11.66
N PRO A 48 12.00 -15.57 -11.64
CA PRO A 48 10.58 -15.54 -11.31
C PRO A 48 10.37 -15.10 -9.86
N ARG A 49 9.44 -14.17 -9.64
CA ARG A 49 9.03 -13.61 -8.35
C ARG A 49 7.51 -13.60 -8.24
N ALA A 50 6.97 -13.91 -7.07
CA ALA A 50 5.53 -13.88 -6.80
C ALA A 50 5.28 -13.38 -5.37
N GLY A 51 4.05 -12.98 -5.07
CA GLY A 51 3.65 -12.58 -3.72
C GLY A 51 4.52 -11.44 -3.17
N LEU A 52 4.99 -11.57 -1.93
CA LEU A 52 5.83 -10.57 -1.28
C LEU A 52 7.16 -10.33 -2.04
N GLU A 53 7.79 -11.42 -2.51
CA GLU A 53 9.09 -11.34 -3.19
C GLU A 53 9.02 -10.49 -4.47
N LEU A 54 7.86 -10.50 -5.14
CA LEU A 54 7.63 -9.64 -6.31
C LEU A 54 7.62 -8.16 -5.91
N PHE A 55 6.95 -7.79 -4.82
CA PHE A 55 6.90 -6.40 -4.37
C PHE A 55 8.28 -5.87 -3.98
N ASP A 56 9.06 -6.67 -3.25
CA ASP A 56 10.43 -6.31 -2.85
C ASP A 56 11.35 -6.14 -4.07
N ALA A 57 11.22 -7.02 -5.07
CA ALA A 57 12.00 -6.93 -6.30
C ALA A 57 11.64 -5.70 -7.15
N LEU A 58 10.34 -5.39 -7.26
CA LEU A 58 9.86 -4.20 -7.97
C LEU A 58 10.30 -2.91 -7.28
N GLU A 59 10.25 -2.85 -5.94
CA GLU A 59 10.75 -1.71 -5.17
C GLU A 59 12.24 -1.46 -5.42
N ALA A 60 13.05 -2.51 -5.35
CA ALA A 60 14.48 -2.42 -5.65
C ALA A 60 14.72 -1.89 -7.06
N ALA A 61 13.97 -2.37 -8.06
CA ALA A 61 14.10 -1.89 -9.43
C ALA A 61 13.68 -0.42 -9.59
N VAL A 62 12.63 0.03 -8.91
CA VAL A 62 12.23 1.46 -8.90
C VAL A 62 13.34 2.34 -8.34
N VAL A 63 13.95 1.96 -7.21
CA VAL A 63 15.06 2.73 -6.62
C VAL A 63 16.26 2.77 -7.58
N ARG A 64 16.65 1.63 -8.15
CA ARG A 64 17.75 1.56 -9.14
C ARG A 64 17.47 2.39 -10.39
N ALA A 65 16.24 2.42 -10.87
CA ALA A 65 15.84 3.18 -12.05
C ALA A 65 16.11 4.69 -11.89
N LEU A 66 15.96 5.21 -10.66
CA LEU A 66 16.17 6.63 -10.36
C LEU A 66 17.66 7.01 -10.31
N ASP A 67 18.51 6.08 -9.87
CA ASP A 67 19.95 6.27 -9.74
C ASP A 67 20.71 5.90 -11.02
N ALA A 68 20.67 4.62 -11.39
CA ALA A 68 21.47 4.04 -12.46
C ALA A 68 20.82 4.19 -13.85
N ARG A 69 19.49 4.30 -13.91
CA ARG A 69 18.72 4.48 -15.16
C ARG A 69 19.05 3.42 -16.22
N ALA A 70 19.30 2.19 -15.79
CA ALA A 70 19.51 1.08 -16.71
C ALA A 70 18.24 0.88 -17.56
N PRO A 71 18.34 0.60 -18.87
CA PRO A 71 17.17 0.45 -19.74
C PRO A 71 16.12 -0.53 -19.21
N ALA A 72 16.55 -1.69 -18.68
CA ALA A 72 15.64 -2.69 -18.12
C ALA A 72 14.83 -2.17 -16.91
N ASP A 73 15.45 -1.37 -16.03
CA ASP A 73 14.76 -0.78 -14.87
C ASP A 73 13.78 0.33 -15.30
N LEU A 74 14.14 1.11 -16.33
CA LEU A 74 13.24 2.11 -16.91
C LEU A 74 12.05 1.48 -17.65
N ASP A 75 12.28 0.40 -18.39
CA ASP A 75 11.23 -0.39 -19.03
C ASP A 75 10.28 -0.98 -17.99
N LEU A 76 10.82 -1.44 -16.85
CA LEU A 76 10.02 -1.93 -15.73
C LEU A 76 9.21 -0.80 -15.06
N MET A 77 9.76 0.41 -14.90
CA MET A 77 8.97 1.57 -14.45
C MET A 77 7.79 1.86 -15.38
N TRP A 78 7.99 1.76 -16.69
CA TRP A 78 6.90 1.90 -17.65
C TRP A 78 5.88 0.75 -17.53
N TYR A 79 6.36 -0.49 -17.40
CA TYR A 79 5.52 -1.66 -17.19
C TYR A 79 4.66 -1.53 -15.93
N LEU A 80 5.19 -0.98 -14.84
CA LEU A 80 4.41 -0.77 -13.62
C LEU A 80 3.16 0.09 -13.84
N TRP A 81 3.17 1.00 -14.83
CA TRP A 81 2.02 1.85 -15.11
C TRP A 81 0.88 1.14 -15.86
N ASN A 82 1.18 0.17 -16.73
CA ASN A 82 0.19 -0.41 -17.66
C ASN A 82 0.22 -1.94 -17.81
N GLY A 83 1.15 -2.60 -17.13
CA GLY A 83 1.40 -4.02 -17.26
C GLY A 83 0.37 -4.87 -16.51
N PRO A 84 -0.08 -6.02 -17.08
CA PRO A 84 -1.17 -6.81 -16.52
C PRO A 84 -0.88 -7.46 -15.16
N LEU A 85 0.41 -7.70 -14.87
CA LEU A 85 0.86 -8.23 -13.59
C LEU A 85 1.45 -7.14 -12.68
N SER A 86 1.28 -5.86 -13.04
CA SER A 86 1.70 -4.76 -12.17
C SER A 86 0.77 -4.66 -10.95
N PRO A 87 1.31 -4.66 -9.73
CA PRO A 87 0.56 -4.32 -8.51
C PRO A 87 -0.04 -2.92 -8.50
N LEU A 88 0.42 -2.03 -9.39
CA LEU A 88 -0.02 -0.64 -9.49
C LEU A 88 -1.11 -0.40 -10.55
N PHE A 89 -1.42 -1.40 -11.39
CA PHE A 89 -2.35 -1.25 -12.52
C PHE A 89 -3.56 -2.20 -12.43
N GLY A 90 -3.33 -3.50 -12.19
CA GLY A 90 -4.42 -4.44 -11.89
C GLY A 90 -5.48 -4.66 -12.98
N LYS A 91 -5.18 -4.39 -14.25
CA LYS A 91 -6.06 -4.67 -15.39
C LYS A 91 -5.27 -5.36 -16.50
N ASP A 92 -5.95 -6.01 -17.44
CA ASP A 92 -5.33 -6.76 -18.54
C ASP A 92 -4.55 -5.88 -19.53
N ARG A 93 -5.03 -4.66 -19.79
CA ARG A 93 -4.38 -3.67 -20.65
C ARG A 93 -4.84 -2.25 -20.31
N ILE A 94 -4.03 -1.26 -20.66
CA ILE A 94 -4.42 0.15 -20.63
C ILE A 94 -5.11 0.53 -21.94
N THR A 95 -6.24 1.24 -21.86
CA THR A 95 -7.01 1.68 -23.05
C THR A 95 -7.10 3.19 -23.21
N THR A 96 -6.19 3.94 -22.58
CA THR A 96 -6.20 5.41 -22.59
C THR A 96 -6.21 5.97 -24.01
N LEU A 97 -5.37 5.45 -24.91
CA LEU A 97 -5.31 5.95 -26.28
C LEU A 97 -6.53 5.54 -27.10
N GLU A 98 -7.05 4.33 -26.90
CA GLU A 98 -8.28 3.87 -27.55
C GLU A 98 -9.46 4.76 -27.14
N ARG A 99 -9.55 5.15 -25.86
CA ARG A 99 -10.57 6.09 -25.36
C ARG A 99 -10.49 7.46 -26.02
N ASP A 100 -9.27 7.95 -26.24
CA ASP A 100 -9.04 9.28 -26.79
C ASP A 100 -9.18 9.33 -28.33
N LEU A 101 -8.83 8.25 -29.02
CA LEU A 101 -8.63 8.24 -30.47
C LEU A 101 -9.60 7.35 -31.25
N ILE A 102 -10.26 6.39 -30.59
CA ILE A 102 -11.16 5.42 -31.23
C ILE A 102 -12.58 5.59 -30.69
N ALA A 103 -13.54 5.87 -31.57
CA ALA A 103 -14.92 6.09 -31.15
C ALA A 103 -15.64 4.82 -30.68
N ASP A 104 -15.18 3.63 -31.09
CA ASP A 104 -15.79 2.35 -30.74
C ASP A 104 -15.57 1.99 -29.25
N PRO A 105 -16.62 2.00 -28.40
CA PRO A 105 -16.49 1.75 -26.97
C PRO A 105 -16.02 0.34 -26.62
N ALA A 106 -16.21 -0.64 -27.50
CA ALA A 106 -15.72 -2.00 -27.26
C ALA A 106 -14.19 -2.03 -27.11
N THR A 107 -13.49 -1.09 -27.74
CA THR A 107 -12.02 -0.97 -27.62
C THR A 107 -11.56 -0.41 -26.28
N HIS A 108 -12.47 0.17 -25.48
CA HIS A 108 -12.15 0.87 -24.22
C HIS A 108 -12.22 -0.05 -22.99
N GLU A 109 -12.69 -1.28 -23.15
CA GLU A 109 -12.84 -2.23 -22.05
C GLU A 109 -11.48 -2.65 -21.48
N GLU A 110 -11.37 -2.55 -20.16
CA GLU A 110 -10.22 -3.02 -19.38
C GLU A 110 -10.74 -4.04 -18.36
N ALA A 111 -10.32 -5.29 -18.50
CA ALA A 111 -10.72 -6.36 -17.60
C ALA A 111 -9.88 -6.28 -16.32
N LYS A 112 -10.55 -6.19 -15.17
CA LYS A 112 -9.89 -6.16 -13.87
C LYS A 112 -9.28 -7.52 -13.53
N ASN A 113 -8.14 -7.49 -12.84
CA ASN A 113 -7.49 -8.68 -12.31
C ASN A 113 -8.43 -9.46 -11.34
N PRO A 114 -8.36 -10.80 -11.30
CA PRO A 114 -9.16 -11.63 -10.39
C PRO A 114 -9.08 -11.21 -8.92
N TYR A 115 -7.96 -10.59 -8.50
CA TYR A 115 -7.78 -9.97 -7.18
C TYR A 115 -9.00 -9.14 -6.74
N PHE A 116 -9.55 -8.28 -7.62
CA PHE A 116 -10.63 -7.37 -7.25
C PHE A 116 -11.95 -8.09 -6.95
N ARG A 117 -12.14 -9.30 -7.49
CA ARG A 117 -13.25 -10.19 -7.11
C ARG A 117 -12.92 -10.92 -5.82
N LEU A 118 -11.72 -11.47 -5.71
CA LEU A 118 -11.28 -12.33 -4.61
C LEU A 118 -11.06 -11.59 -3.28
N ILE A 119 -10.79 -10.28 -3.29
CA ILE A 119 -10.64 -9.43 -2.08
C ILE A 119 -11.92 -9.41 -1.20
N HIS A 120 -13.05 -9.83 -1.76
CA HIS A 120 -14.30 -9.97 -1.03
C HIS A 120 -14.43 -11.32 -0.28
N GLU A 121 -13.47 -12.23 -0.44
CA GLU A 121 -13.48 -13.56 0.16
C GLU A 121 -12.47 -13.66 1.31
N ALA A 122 -12.95 -13.91 2.53
CA ALA A 122 -12.09 -13.96 3.72
C ALA A 122 -10.91 -14.94 3.59
N PRO A 123 -11.07 -16.18 3.07
CA PRO A 123 -9.94 -17.10 2.90
C PRO A 123 -8.84 -16.57 1.99
N PHE A 124 -9.20 -15.80 0.95
CA PHE A 124 -8.24 -15.15 0.08
C PHE A 124 -7.46 -14.06 0.82
N CYS A 125 -8.17 -13.16 1.50
CA CYS A 125 -7.54 -12.08 2.26
C CYS A 125 -6.56 -12.62 3.32
N GLU A 126 -6.90 -13.70 4.00
CA GLU A 126 -6.00 -14.31 4.98
C GLU A 126 -4.74 -14.92 4.35
N ARG A 127 -4.84 -15.49 3.14
CA ARG A 127 -3.64 -15.97 2.42
C ARG A 127 -2.72 -14.81 2.06
N VAL A 128 -3.27 -13.71 1.56
CA VAL A 128 -2.51 -12.50 1.25
C VAL A 128 -1.87 -11.93 2.51
N LEU A 129 -2.60 -11.80 3.61
CA LEU A 129 -2.02 -11.31 4.88
C LEU A 129 -0.85 -12.18 5.34
N ARG A 130 -0.99 -13.51 5.29
CA ARG A 130 0.10 -14.44 5.67
C ARG A 130 1.32 -14.32 4.76
N GLU A 131 1.11 -14.18 3.44
CA GLU A 131 2.19 -13.99 2.46
C GLU A 131 3.07 -12.77 2.79
N PHE A 132 2.45 -11.68 3.23
CA PHE A 132 3.15 -10.45 3.61
C PHE A 132 3.53 -10.40 5.10
N GLY A 133 3.51 -11.54 5.80
CA GLY A 133 3.90 -11.63 7.21
C GLY A 133 3.00 -10.85 8.17
N CYS A 134 1.75 -10.62 7.81
CA CYS A 134 0.73 -9.98 8.65
C CYS A 134 -0.14 -11.03 9.35
N ASP A 135 -0.64 -10.69 10.54
CA ASP A 135 -1.57 -11.57 11.26
C ASP A 135 -2.95 -11.57 10.59
N PRO A 136 -3.47 -12.72 10.11
CA PRO A 136 -4.75 -12.79 9.42
C PRO A 136 -5.98 -12.55 10.33
N GLU A 137 -5.84 -12.67 11.64
CA GLU A 137 -6.93 -12.44 12.61
C GLU A 137 -7.08 -10.95 12.90
N ARG A 138 -5.96 -10.25 13.09
CA ARG A 138 -5.93 -8.80 13.41
C ARG A 138 -5.88 -7.92 12.17
N GLY A 139 -5.08 -8.32 11.20
CA GLY A 139 -4.72 -7.53 10.03
C GLY A 139 -5.87 -7.23 9.09
N LEU A 140 -5.65 -6.19 8.29
CA LEU A 140 -6.53 -5.75 7.21
C LEU A 140 -5.66 -5.50 6.00
N ILE A 141 -6.16 -5.88 4.83
CA ILE A 141 -5.61 -5.40 3.56
C ILE A 141 -6.16 -4.00 3.33
N VAL A 142 -5.29 -3.04 3.12
CA VAL A 142 -5.63 -1.64 2.85
C VAL A 142 -5.07 -1.31 1.48
N ASN A 143 -5.96 -1.03 0.53
CA ASN A 143 -5.55 -0.62 -0.81
C ASN A 143 -6.33 0.58 -1.33
N GLY A 144 -5.98 1.07 -2.50
CA GLY A 144 -6.69 2.12 -3.22
C GLY A 144 -6.96 1.69 -4.66
N HIS A 145 -6.60 2.59 -5.59
CA HIS A 145 -6.61 2.39 -7.05
C HIS A 145 -7.99 2.33 -7.72
N VAL A 146 -8.95 1.59 -7.15
CA VAL A 146 -10.31 1.48 -7.69
C VAL A 146 -11.25 2.34 -6.85
N PRO A 147 -11.93 3.34 -7.46
CA PRO A 147 -12.91 4.15 -6.75
C PRO A 147 -14.04 3.31 -6.17
N VAL A 148 -14.46 3.65 -4.96
CA VAL A 148 -15.60 3.02 -4.28
C VAL A 148 -16.88 3.69 -4.73
N LYS A 149 -17.77 2.96 -5.39
CA LYS A 149 -19.03 3.51 -5.92
C LYS A 149 -20.13 3.48 -4.86
N ILE A 150 -20.09 4.43 -3.93
CA ILE A 150 -21.03 4.53 -2.81
C ILE A 150 -22.48 4.62 -3.29
N ASP A 151 -22.74 5.40 -4.35
CA ASP A 151 -24.08 5.55 -4.95
C ASP A 151 -24.64 4.24 -5.50
N GLN A 152 -23.78 3.25 -5.78
CA GLN A 152 -24.15 1.91 -6.20
C GLN A 152 -24.21 0.92 -5.02
N GLY A 153 -24.14 1.42 -3.78
CA GLY A 153 -24.18 0.63 -2.55
C GLY A 153 -22.86 -0.05 -2.19
N GLU A 154 -21.74 0.31 -2.82
CA GLU A 154 -20.44 -0.24 -2.45
C GLU A 154 -19.95 0.31 -1.12
N SER A 155 -19.29 -0.57 -0.34
CA SER A 155 -18.64 -0.21 0.93
C SER A 155 -17.11 -0.21 0.76
N PRO A 156 -16.40 0.74 1.38
CA PRO A 156 -14.94 0.68 1.51
C PRO A 156 -14.48 -0.62 2.17
N LEU A 157 -15.17 -1.03 3.23
CA LEU A 157 -14.96 -2.32 3.89
C LEU A 157 -15.54 -3.44 3.00
N LYS A 158 -14.68 -4.32 2.51
CA LYS A 158 -15.07 -5.43 1.65
C LYS A 158 -15.86 -6.47 2.44
N ARG A 159 -16.68 -7.24 1.72
CA ARG A 159 -17.54 -8.32 2.28
C ARG A 159 -16.73 -9.36 3.08
N SER A 160 -15.44 -9.51 2.80
CA SER A 160 -14.54 -10.38 3.55
C SER A 160 -14.38 -9.95 5.01
N GLY A 161 -14.71 -8.69 5.33
CA GLY A 161 -14.44 -8.05 6.61
C GLY A 161 -12.94 -7.84 6.88
N LYS A 162 -12.05 -8.24 5.95
CA LYS A 162 -10.59 -8.28 6.09
C LYS A 162 -9.85 -7.35 5.12
N ALA A 163 -10.57 -6.56 4.35
CA ALA A 163 -9.98 -5.61 3.41
C ALA A 163 -10.76 -4.30 3.37
N ILE A 164 -10.06 -3.19 3.23
CA ILE A 164 -10.61 -1.84 3.06
C ILE A 164 -9.98 -1.25 1.81
N THR A 165 -10.80 -0.70 0.91
CA THR A 165 -10.32 0.20 -0.15
C THR A 165 -10.54 1.64 0.28
N ILE A 166 -9.46 2.41 0.36
CA ILE A 166 -9.46 3.83 0.66
C ILE A 166 -9.21 4.56 -0.65
N ASP A 167 -10.20 5.32 -1.08
CA ASP A 167 -10.04 6.26 -2.19
C ASP A 167 -9.81 7.66 -1.62
N GLY A 168 -8.88 8.39 -2.25
CA GLY A 168 -8.56 9.77 -1.94
C GLY A 168 -9.48 10.74 -2.68
N ALA A 169 -10.74 10.36 -2.95
CA ALA A 169 -11.70 11.03 -3.84
C ALA A 169 -11.99 12.50 -3.44
N PHE A 170 -11.03 13.37 -3.76
CA PHE A 170 -11.10 14.82 -3.70
C PHE A 170 -11.13 15.45 -5.09
N SER A 171 -11.34 14.65 -6.13
CA SER A 171 -11.51 15.15 -7.50
C SER A 171 -12.95 14.96 -7.93
N GLN A 172 -13.50 16.00 -8.59
CA GLN A 172 -14.86 16.03 -9.12
C GLN A 172 -15.20 14.83 -10.03
N ALA A 173 -14.20 14.19 -10.65
CA ALA A 173 -14.38 13.05 -11.53
C ALA A 173 -14.52 11.69 -10.80
N TYR A 174 -14.14 11.60 -9.53
CA TYR A 174 -14.03 10.33 -8.78
C TYR A 174 -14.95 10.22 -7.57
N GLY A 175 -15.77 11.23 -7.30
CA GLY A 175 -16.86 11.20 -6.31
C GLY A 175 -16.68 12.16 -5.14
N ASP A 176 -17.69 12.19 -4.26
CA ASP A 176 -17.89 13.24 -3.27
C ASP A 176 -17.48 12.82 -1.84
N HIS A 177 -16.71 11.74 -1.66
CA HIS A 177 -16.34 11.25 -0.33
C HIS A 177 -14.93 10.66 -0.28
N GLY A 178 -14.05 11.30 0.48
CA GLY A 178 -12.74 10.75 0.85
C GLY A 178 -12.81 9.93 2.13
N TYR A 179 -11.86 8.99 2.29
CA TYR A 179 -11.75 8.16 3.50
C TYR A 179 -10.39 8.32 4.17
N THR A 180 -10.37 8.16 5.49
CA THR A 180 -9.14 8.06 6.28
C THR A 180 -9.24 6.88 7.22
N LEU A 181 -8.23 6.03 7.20
CA LEU A 181 -8.08 4.96 8.17
C LEU A 181 -7.23 5.46 9.34
N VAL A 182 -7.78 5.36 10.54
CA VAL A 182 -7.11 5.74 11.78
C VAL A 182 -6.74 4.47 12.53
N LEU A 183 -5.45 4.30 12.78
CA LEU A 183 -4.91 3.23 13.62
C LEU A 183 -4.64 3.81 15.00
N ASP A 184 -5.48 3.46 15.96
CA ASP A 184 -5.43 3.96 17.33
C ASP A 184 -5.08 2.83 18.32
N ALA A 185 -4.65 3.22 19.52
CA ALA A 185 -4.41 2.28 20.60
C ALA A 185 -5.67 1.49 20.99
N GLU A 186 -6.88 2.04 20.80
CA GLU A 186 -8.14 1.37 21.14
C GLU A 186 -8.76 0.55 20.00
N GLY A 187 -8.38 0.82 18.75
CA GLY A 187 -8.98 0.17 17.60
C GLY A 187 -8.54 0.75 16.25
N THR A 188 -9.15 0.21 15.20
CA THR A 188 -9.03 0.71 13.83
C THR A 188 -10.35 1.34 13.42
N PHE A 189 -10.31 2.61 13.00
CA PHE A 189 -11.48 3.39 12.65
C PHE A 189 -11.43 3.88 11.21
N LEU A 190 -12.58 3.93 10.55
CA LEU A 190 -12.73 4.51 9.23
C LEU A 190 -13.48 5.84 9.36
N GLY A 191 -12.78 6.94 9.10
CA GLY A 191 -13.36 8.27 8.96
C GLY A 191 -13.82 8.49 7.53
N ARG A 192 -15.10 8.82 7.34
CA ARG A 192 -15.66 9.29 6.07
C ARG A 192 -15.75 10.81 6.09
N HIS A 193 -15.09 11.44 5.14
CA HIS A 193 -15.10 12.89 4.95
C HIS A 193 -16.26 13.33 4.07
N HIS A 194 -16.76 14.53 4.35
CA HIS A 194 -17.86 15.16 3.63
C HIS A 194 -17.37 16.46 3.00
N HIS A 195 -17.94 16.85 1.87
CA HIS A 195 -17.66 18.14 1.24
C HIS A 195 -18.44 19.27 1.93
N PHE A 196 -17.91 20.49 1.82
CA PHE A 196 -18.69 21.68 2.06
C PHE A 196 -19.72 21.86 0.94
N GLU A 197 -20.93 22.29 1.29
CA GLU A 197 -21.96 22.63 0.30
C GLU A 197 -21.51 23.83 -0.57
N SER A 198 -20.87 24.83 0.03
CA SER A 198 -20.17 25.93 -0.65
C SER A 198 -19.20 26.64 0.31
N VAL A 199 -18.26 27.41 -0.25
CA VAL A 199 -17.36 28.27 0.54
C VAL A 199 -18.18 29.30 1.34
N GLU A 200 -19.21 29.88 0.72
CA GLU A 200 -20.11 30.85 1.35
C GLU A 200 -20.87 30.25 2.53
N ALA A 201 -21.39 29.02 2.40
CA ALA A 201 -22.06 28.32 3.49
C ALA A 201 -21.09 27.99 4.63
N ALA A 202 -19.88 27.51 4.32
CA ALA A 202 -18.86 27.20 5.32
C ALA A 202 -18.46 28.43 6.15
N VAL A 203 -18.27 29.58 5.50
CA VAL A 203 -17.89 30.84 6.16
C VAL A 203 -19.06 31.43 6.96
N ARG A 204 -20.28 31.41 6.41
CA ARG A 204 -21.47 31.97 7.07
C ARG A 204 -21.88 31.17 8.30
N ASP A 205 -21.92 29.85 8.15
CA ASP A 205 -22.50 28.96 9.17
C ASP A 205 -21.42 28.39 10.10
N GLY A 206 -20.14 28.70 9.87
CA GLY A 206 -19.01 28.25 10.67
C GLY A 206 -18.87 26.72 10.66
N VAL A 207 -19.26 26.09 9.56
CA VAL A 207 -19.29 24.63 9.45
C VAL A 207 -17.87 24.09 9.41
N ASP A 208 -17.60 23.08 10.23
CA ASP A 208 -16.36 22.31 10.18
C ASP A 208 -16.63 20.92 9.57
N ILE A 209 -15.65 20.34 8.89
CA ILE A 209 -15.77 18.97 8.35
C ILE A 209 -15.47 18.00 9.49
N ILE A 210 -16.51 17.61 10.22
CA ILE A 210 -16.42 16.54 11.19
C ILE A 210 -16.65 15.21 10.46
N PRO A 211 -15.64 14.34 10.33
CA PRO A 211 -15.80 13.06 9.64
C PRO A 211 -16.74 12.15 10.43
N THR A 212 -17.59 11.40 9.71
CA THR A 212 -18.33 10.30 10.34
C THR A 212 -17.37 9.15 10.57
N THR A 213 -17.21 8.71 11.81
CA THR A 213 -16.32 7.60 12.16
C THR A 213 -17.09 6.29 12.32
N ALA A 214 -16.53 5.21 11.77
CA ALA A 214 -17.02 3.85 11.95
C ALA A 214 -15.91 2.97 12.54
N VAL A 215 -16.27 2.12 13.51
CA VAL A 215 -15.33 1.14 14.09
C VAL A 215 -15.15 -0.02 13.12
N VAL A 216 -13.92 -0.31 12.72
CA VAL A 216 -13.59 -1.47 11.87
C VAL A 216 -12.98 -2.61 12.69
N ARG A 217 -12.14 -2.28 13.66
CA ARG A 217 -11.58 -3.19 14.66
C ARG A 217 -11.62 -2.50 16.02
N GLN A 218 -11.94 -3.27 17.04
CA GLN A 218 -11.89 -2.83 18.44
C GLN A 218 -10.96 -3.79 19.18
N TRP A 219 -10.08 -3.25 20.00
CA TRP A 219 -9.19 -4.07 20.84
C TRP A 219 -9.80 -4.23 22.24
N ASP A 220 -9.60 -5.41 22.85
CA ASP A 220 -10.07 -5.68 24.22
C ASP A 220 -9.36 -4.79 25.26
N ARG A 221 -8.15 -4.35 24.93
CA ARG A 221 -7.35 -3.42 25.74
C ARG A 221 -6.54 -2.49 24.82
N PRO A 222 -6.19 -1.29 25.28
CA PRO A 222 -5.33 -0.40 24.52
C PRO A 222 -3.98 -1.06 24.16
N ARG A 223 -3.62 -1.04 22.88
CA ARG A 223 -2.33 -1.54 22.37
C ARG A 223 -1.23 -0.51 22.61
N ARG A 224 0.00 -1.01 22.77
CA ARG A 224 1.23 -0.22 22.87
C ARG A 224 2.09 -0.48 21.64
N VAL A 225 3.06 0.40 21.39
CA VAL A 225 4.10 0.16 20.36
C VAL A 225 4.79 -1.18 20.56
N ALA A 226 4.96 -1.65 21.80
CA ALA A 226 5.55 -2.95 22.10
C ALA A 226 4.73 -4.14 21.53
N ASP A 227 3.43 -3.96 21.30
CA ASP A 227 2.51 -4.97 20.77
C ASP A 227 2.45 -4.98 19.24
N THR A 228 3.22 -4.13 18.55
CA THR A 228 3.23 -4.00 17.08
C THR A 228 4.52 -4.55 16.46
N GLU A 229 4.57 -4.62 15.13
CA GLU A 229 5.78 -4.95 14.38
C GLU A 229 6.95 -4.02 14.73
N ARG A 230 6.66 -2.74 14.95
CA ARG A 230 7.68 -1.76 15.32
C ARG A 230 8.27 -2.05 16.70
N GLY A 231 7.44 -2.51 17.64
CA GLY A 231 7.93 -2.98 18.94
C GLY A 231 8.85 -4.19 18.83
N ALA A 232 8.54 -5.12 17.92
CA ALA A 232 9.38 -6.28 17.67
C ALA A 232 10.75 -5.88 17.06
N GLU A 233 10.75 -4.96 16.08
CA GLU A 233 11.97 -4.39 15.51
C GLU A 233 12.84 -3.72 16.57
N ILE A 234 12.27 -2.85 17.41
CA ILE A 234 12.99 -2.14 18.47
C ILE A 234 13.62 -3.14 19.45
N ARG A 235 12.89 -4.20 19.84
CA ARG A 235 13.44 -5.26 20.71
C ARG A 235 14.59 -6.01 20.04
N ALA A 236 14.47 -6.32 18.76
CA ALA A 236 15.53 -7.00 18.00
C ALA A 236 16.79 -6.12 17.90
N GLU A 237 16.61 -4.81 17.69
CA GLU A 237 17.70 -3.82 17.68
C GLU A 237 18.38 -3.72 19.05
N ILE A 238 17.61 -3.65 20.15
CA ILE A 238 18.15 -3.66 21.51
C ILE A 238 18.99 -4.92 21.74
N ALA A 239 18.47 -6.10 21.41
CA ALA A 239 19.19 -7.35 21.59
C ALA A 239 20.48 -7.42 20.75
N LEU A 240 20.47 -6.86 19.53
CA LEU A 240 21.67 -6.76 18.69
C LEU A 240 22.72 -5.84 19.33
N LEU A 241 22.30 -4.68 19.84
CA LEU A 241 23.19 -3.72 20.50
C LEU A 241 23.78 -4.31 21.80
N GLU A 242 22.99 -5.02 22.60
CA GLU A 242 23.47 -5.73 23.79
C GLU A 242 24.54 -6.78 23.44
N ARG A 243 24.32 -7.56 22.37
CA ARG A 243 25.32 -8.51 21.84
C ARG A 243 26.59 -7.81 21.36
N LEU A 244 26.46 -6.66 20.70
CA LEU A 244 27.60 -5.86 20.25
C LEU A 244 28.41 -5.33 21.44
N VAL A 245 27.74 -4.78 22.45
CA VAL A 245 28.37 -4.34 23.71
C VAL A 245 29.11 -5.49 24.39
N MET A 246 28.49 -6.67 24.46
CA MET A 246 29.13 -7.86 25.03
C MET A 246 30.35 -8.29 24.22
N ALA A 247 30.29 -8.27 22.89
CA ALA A 247 31.41 -8.63 22.04
C ALA A 247 32.63 -7.71 22.22
N TYR A 248 32.42 -6.40 22.44
CA TYR A 248 33.50 -5.49 22.80
C TYR A 248 34.06 -5.77 24.19
N ARG A 249 33.19 -5.98 25.20
CA ARG A 249 33.62 -6.28 26.58
C ARG A 249 34.42 -7.58 26.67
N THR A 250 34.05 -8.60 25.91
CA THR A 250 34.75 -9.89 25.86
C THR A 250 35.93 -9.91 24.89
N HIS A 251 36.24 -8.78 24.23
CA HIS A 251 37.28 -8.67 23.21
C HIS A 251 37.09 -9.61 22.00
N ALA A 252 35.88 -10.15 21.81
CA ALA A 252 35.50 -10.89 20.60
C ALA A 252 35.45 -9.95 19.38
N LEU A 253 35.13 -8.68 19.60
CA LEU A 253 35.35 -7.57 18.67
C LEU A 253 36.33 -6.58 19.29
N ARG A 254 37.22 -6.04 18.48
CA ARG A 254 38.16 -4.98 18.89
C ARG A 254 37.64 -3.65 18.37
N GLU A 255 37.73 -2.63 19.20
CA GLU A 255 37.48 -1.26 18.76
C GLU A 255 38.51 -0.90 17.69
N ALA A 256 38.05 -0.44 16.53
CA ALA A 256 38.96 0.04 15.49
C ALA A 256 39.67 1.28 16.06
N SER A 257 41.00 1.25 16.10
CA SER A 257 41.79 2.42 16.48
C SER A 257 41.46 3.54 15.50
N VAL A 258 40.77 4.58 15.99
CA VAL A 258 40.60 5.82 15.23
C VAL A 258 42.02 6.38 15.01
N PRO A 259 42.50 6.50 13.75
CA PRO A 259 43.80 7.09 13.53
C PRO A 259 43.79 8.51 14.12
N PRO A 260 44.85 8.94 14.81
CA PRO A 260 44.94 10.33 15.28
C PRO A 260 44.78 11.26 14.08
N ARG A 261 43.90 12.27 14.23
CA ARG A 261 43.64 13.31 13.23
C ARG A 261 44.90 14.09 12.87
#